data_AF-A0A7W0CDU9-F1
#
_entry.id   AF-A0A7W0CDU9-F1
#
_cell.length_a   1.000
_cell.length_b   1.000
_cell.length_c   1.000
_cell.angle_alpha   90.00
_cell.angle_beta   90.00
_cell.angle_gamma   90.00
#
_symmetry.space_group_name_H-M   'P 1'
#
loop_
_entity.id
_entity.type
_entity.pdbx_description
1 polymer ?
#
loop_
_entity_poly.entity_id
_entity_poly.type
_entity_poly.pdbx_seq_one_letter_code
_entity_poly.pdbx_strand_id
1 'polypeptide(L)'
;MIRKLVLALASVALVLTAAPAQASANTASTVRLRTQQIVRFDQLAGQQAWRGSAMSRVAAAAWYFYDNGTFAFTTTNVRTDLYPLRGRYQVNGDKVTFSANNWVRIGGSSAFTEMIGSIDFGSRPPVMRLNWASGAGYGAVVNDRRFGSTASSHYQVILTVAQF
;
A
#
# COMPACT_ATOMS: atom_id res chain seq x y z
N MET A 1 -62.18 -46.93 44.50
CA MET A 1 -61.98 -45.57 43.93
C MET A 1 -61.05 -44.79 44.88
N ILE A 2 -59.74 -45.09 44.97
CA ILE A 2 -58.59 -44.46 44.27
C ILE A 2 -58.73 -42.91 44.21
N ARG A 3 -58.24 -42.13 45.19
CA ARG A 3 -56.85 -41.65 45.51
C ARG A 3 -56.44 -40.36 44.77
N LYS A 4 -55.87 -39.41 45.56
CA LYS A 4 -54.76 -38.49 45.22
C LYS A 4 -55.11 -37.22 44.40
N LEU A 5 -54.40 -36.10 44.43
CA LEU A 5 -53.28 -35.52 45.19
C LEU A 5 -52.98 -34.17 44.50
N VAL A 6 -52.90 -33.08 45.28
CA VAL A 6 -51.91 -31.97 45.24
C VAL A 6 -51.33 -31.47 43.89
N LEU A 7 -51.25 -30.14 43.72
CA LEU A 7 -50.01 -29.32 43.66
C LEU A 7 -50.08 -28.16 42.66
N ALA A 8 -49.57 -27.02 43.13
CA ALA A 8 -49.42 -25.73 42.47
C ALA A 8 -48.59 -25.78 41.18
N LEU A 9 -48.86 -24.82 40.28
CA LEU A 9 -47.90 -24.41 39.26
C LEU A 9 -47.76 -22.89 39.31
N ALA A 10 -46.63 -22.48 39.89
CA ALA A 10 -46.12 -21.13 39.91
C ALA A 10 -45.79 -20.66 38.48
N SER A 11 -46.14 -19.42 38.19
CA SER A 11 -45.80 -18.71 36.96
C SER A 11 -44.29 -18.47 36.90
N VAL A 12 -43.61 -19.06 35.92
CA VAL A 12 -42.24 -18.70 35.57
C VAL A 12 -42.31 -17.58 34.54
N ALA A 13 -42.00 -16.35 34.96
CA ALA A 13 -41.75 -15.25 34.04
C ALA A 13 -40.38 -15.48 33.37
N LEU A 14 -40.40 -15.80 32.07
CA LEU A 14 -39.20 -15.92 31.24
C LEU A 14 -38.72 -14.51 30.88
N VAL A 15 -37.75 -13.99 31.62
CA VAL A 15 -37.04 -12.77 31.22
C VAL A 15 -36.05 -13.16 30.11
N LEU A 16 -36.38 -12.85 28.85
CA LEU A 16 -35.40 -12.85 27.77
C LEU A 16 -34.43 -11.69 27.99
N THR A 17 -33.29 -11.96 28.61
CA THR A 17 -32.13 -11.08 28.53
C THR A 17 -31.52 -11.23 27.14
N ALA A 18 -31.88 -10.32 26.23
CA ALA A 18 -31.18 -10.18 24.96
C ALA A 18 -29.69 -9.92 25.26
N ALA A 19 -28.82 -10.85 24.85
CA ALA A 19 -27.39 -10.65 24.92
C ALA A 19 -27.03 -9.34 24.19
N PRO A 20 -26.20 -8.47 24.78
CA PRO A 20 -25.74 -7.28 24.07
C PRO A 20 -25.00 -7.76 22.82
N ALA A 21 -25.47 -7.31 21.66
CA ALA A 21 -24.77 -7.50 20.40
C ALA A 21 -23.34 -6.99 20.58
N GLN A 22 -22.39 -7.91 20.63
CA GLN A 22 -20.98 -7.59 20.61
C GLN A 22 -20.73 -6.90 19.27
N ALA A 23 -20.73 -5.57 19.29
CA ALA A 23 -20.21 -4.76 18.22
C ALA A 23 -18.78 -5.25 17.98
N SER A 24 -18.60 -6.02 16.91
CA SER A 24 -17.28 -6.44 16.46
C SER A 24 -16.53 -5.14 16.22
N ALA A 25 -15.60 -4.81 17.11
CA ALA A 25 -14.63 -3.76 16.88
C ALA A 25 -13.91 -4.18 15.60
N ASN A 26 -14.29 -3.56 14.48
CA ASN A 26 -13.69 -3.81 13.18
C ASN A 26 -12.32 -3.16 13.25
N THR A 27 -11.35 -3.87 13.84
CA THR A 27 -9.96 -3.45 13.91
C THR A 27 -9.50 -3.33 12.46
N ALA A 28 -9.29 -2.10 12.00
CA ALA A 28 -8.93 -1.83 10.61
C ALA A 28 -7.74 -2.71 10.20
N SER A 29 -8.00 -3.73 9.39
CA SER A 29 -6.97 -4.70 9.01
C SER A 29 -6.07 -4.03 7.98
N THR A 30 -4.78 -3.96 8.29
CA THR A 30 -3.77 -3.42 7.38
C THR A 30 -2.88 -4.56 6.90
N VAL A 31 -2.91 -4.84 5.60
CA VAL A 31 -1.94 -5.76 4.99
C VAL A 31 -0.65 -5.00 4.73
N ARG A 32 0.45 -5.50 5.30
CA ARG A 32 1.78 -4.89 5.22
C ARG A 32 2.70 -5.81 4.45
N LEU A 33 3.23 -5.36 3.33
CA LEU A 33 4.11 -6.15 2.48
C LEU A 33 5.49 -5.50 2.41
N ARG A 34 6.52 -6.32 2.36
CA ARG A 34 7.91 -5.91 2.10
C ARG A 34 8.50 -6.70 0.95
N THR A 35 9.55 -6.16 0.35
CA THR A 35 10.29 -6.86 -0.70
C THR A 35 10.94 -8.11 -0.10
N GLN A 36 10.65 -9.27 -0.67
CA GLN A 36 11.34 -10.52 -0.35
C GLN A 36 12.53 -10.70 -1.30
N GLN A 37 12.30 -10.59 -2.61
CA GLN A 37 13.35 -10.70 -3.62
C GLN A 37 13.01 -9.84 -4.84
N ILE A 38 14.01 -9.15 -5.39
CA ILE A 38 13.90 -8.49 -6.70
C ILE A 38 14.21 -9.53 -7.77
N VAL A 39 13.22 -9.86 -8.60
CA VAL A 39 13.35 -10.83 -9.70
C VAL A 39 13.91 -10.16 -10.95
N ARG A 40 13.42 -8.95 -11.26
CA ARG A 40 13.87 -8.16 -12.41
C ARG A 40 13.78 -6.67 -12.08
N PHE A 41 14.76 -5.91 -12.55
CA PHE A 41 14.79 -4.45 -12.42
C PHE A 41 15.30 -3.84 -13.73
N ASP A 42 14.42 -3.12 -14.41
CA ASP A 42 14.73 -2.43 -15.66
C ASP A 42 14.65 -0.93 -15.43
N GLN A 43 15.76 -0.22 -15.65
CA GLN A 43 15.75 1.23 -15.61
C GLN A 43 15.46 1.73 -17.02
N LEU A 44 14.29 2.34 -17.20
CA LEU A 44 13.80 2.81 -18.48
C LEU A 44 14.25 4.24 -18.77
N ALA A 45 14.47 5.04 -17.73
CA ALA A 45 14.98 6.41 -17.85
C ALA A 45 15.80 6.83 -16.61
N GLY A 46 16.59 7.88 -16.78
CA GLY A 46 17.43 8.48 -15.74
C GLY A 46 18.90 8.08 -15.86
N GLN A 47 19.71 8.57 -14.92
CA GLN A 47 21.16 8.34 -14.96
C GLN A 47 21.49 6.91 -14.52
N GLN A 48 22.39 6.24 -15.24
CA GLN A 48 22.82 4.88 -14.92
C GLN A 48 23.45 4.78 -13.51
N ALA A 49 24.15 5.83 -13.07
CA ALA A 49 24.73 5.90 -11.73
C ALA A 49 23.66 5.83 -10.61
N TRP A 50 22.40 6.16 -10.90
CA TRP A 50 21.31 6.10 -9.92
C TRP A 50 20.70 4.70 -9.78
N ARG A 51 21.02 3.77 -10.70
CA ARG A 51 20.45 2.42 -10.75
C ARG A 51 20.58 1.68 -9.42
N GLY A 52 21.78 1.67 -8.84
CA GLY A 52 22.06 0.98 -7.57
C GLY A 52 21.21 1.54 -6.42
N SER A 53 21.15 2.86 -6.30
CA SER A 53 20.30 3.52 -5.28
C SER A 53 18.81 3.22 -5.48
N ALA A 54 18.33 3.20 -6.73
CA ALA A 54 16.94 2.85 -7.02
C ALA A 54 16.63 1.39 -6.65
N MET A 55 17.53 0.46 -6.95
CA MET A 55 17.41 -0.94 -6.52
C MET A 55 17.40 -1.07 -4.99
N SER A 56 18.28 -0.35 -4.27
CA SER A 56 18.30 -0.37 -2.80
C SER A 56 16.99 0.16 -2.20
N ARG A 57 16.38 1.18 -2.80
CA ARG A 57 15.05 1.68 -2.37
C ARG A 57 13.96 0.64 -2.57
N VAL A 58 13.94 -0.04 -3.72
CA VAL A 58 13.02 -1.17 -3.96
C VAL A 58 13.24 -2.29 -2.95
N ALA A 59 14.50 -2.62 -2.63
CA ALA A 59 14.80 -3.67 -1.64
C ALA A 59 14.31 -3.30 -0.22
N ALA A 60 14.34 -2.01 0.13
CA ALA A 60 13.90 -1.50 1.42
C ALA A 60 12.43 -1.04 1.45
N ALA A 61 11.66 -1.33 0.40
CA ALA A 61 10.30 -0.86 0.24
C ALA A 61 9.30 -1.57 1.18
N ALA A 62 8.31 -0.79 1.62
CA ALA A 62 7.16 -1.27 2.36
C ALA A 62 5.86 -0.71 1.76
N TRP A 63 4.88 -1.60 1.57
CA TRP A 63 3.57 -1.32 1.04
C TRP A 63 2.50 -1.60 2.10
N TYR A 64 1.56 -0.68 2.25
CA TYR A 64 0.49 -0.74 3.25
C TYR A 64 -0.84 -0.64 2.52
N PHE A 65 -1.67 -1.67 2.64
CA PHE A 65 -3.02 -1.73 2.07
C PHE A 65 -4.02 -1.71 3.21
N TYR A 66 -4.77 -0.62 3.31
CA TYR A 66 -5.75 -0.40 4.37
C TYR A 66 -7.15 -0.84 3.91
N ASP A 67 -7.92 -1.42 4.82
CA ASP A 67 -9.31 -1.86 4.61
C ASP A 67 -10.23 -0.86 3.88
N ASN A 68 -10.02 0.43 4.07
CA ASN A 68 -10.76 1.51 3.40
C ASN A 68 -10.40 1.73 1.90
N GLY A 69 -9.60 0.84 1.31
CA GLY A 69 -9.14 0.90 -0.08
C GLY A 69 -8.03 1.94 -0.32
N THR A 70 -7.42 2.48 0.74
CA THR A 70 -6.26 3.37 0.60
C THR A 70 -4.95 2.59 0.62
N PHE A 71 -3.95 3.16 -0.02
CA PHE A 71 -2.63 2.57 -0.19
C PHE A 71 -1.56 3.57 0.22
N ALA A 72 -0.53 3.09 0.93
CA ALA A 72 0.67 3.87 1.21
C ALA A 72 1.94 3.10 0.85
N PHE A 73 2.94 3.84 0.35
CA PHE A 73 4.26 3.34 0.00
C PHE A 73 5.34 4.14 0.72
N THR A 74 6.31 3.44 1.31
CA THR A 74 7.50 4.06 1.90
C THR A 74 8.74 3.23 1.59
N THR A 75 9.90 3.88 1.71
CA THR A 75 11.23 3.33 1.48
C THR A 75 12.25 4.16 2.28
N THR A 76 13.51 3.72 2.32
CA THR A 76 14.63 4.47 2.90
C THR A 76 15.31 5.38 1.88
N ASN A 77 16.18 6.29 2.36
CA ASN A 77 17.04 7.16 1.54
C ASN A 77 16.27 7.96 0.47
N VAL A 78 15.12 8.49 0.87
CA VAL A 78 14.24 9.32 0.06
C VAL A 78 13.96 10.65 0.74
N ARG A 79 13.45 11.58 -0.05
CA ARG A 79 12.98 12.89 0.38
C ARG A 79 11.73 12.77 1.26
N THR A 80 11.80 13.25 2.51
CA THR A 80 10.71 13.15 3.48
C THR A 80 9.50 14.04 3.17
N ASP A 81 9.66 15.04 2.30
CA ASP A 81 8.57 15.87 1.81
C ASP A 81 7.78 15.20 0.67
N LEU A 82 8.37 14.21 0.00
CA LEU A 82 7.71 13.42 -1.06
C LEU A 82 7.17 12.07 -0.59
N TYR A 83 7.73 11.50 0.48
CA TYR A 83 7.35 10.17 0.96
C TYR A 83 6.77 10.24 2.39
N PRO A 84 5.77 9.42 2.74
CA PRO A 84 5.24 8.29 1.96
C PRO A 84 4.39 8.74 0.76
N LEU A 85 4.35 7.93 -0.30
CA LEU A 85 3.35 8.10 -1.35
C LEU A 85 2.01 7.58 -0.84
N ARG A 86 0.93 8.19 -1.29
CA ARG A 86 -0.43 7.80 -0.92
C ARG A 86 -1.28 7.64 -2.17
N GLY A 87 -2.24 6.74 -2.11
CA GLY A 87 -3.18 6.54 -3.20
C GLY A 87 -4.24 5.48 -2.87
N ARG A 88 -4.61 4.72 -3.89
CA ARG A 88 -5.74 3.79 -3.86
C ARG A 88 -5.35 2.43 -4.41
N TYR A 89 -6.05 1.40 -3.98
CA TYR A 89 -5.96 0.07 -4.56
C TYR A 89 -7.33 -0.54 -4.78
N GLN A 90 -7.37 -1.57 -5.63
CA GLN A 90 -8.55 -2.38 -5.91
C GLN A 90 -8.17 -3.86 -5.87
N VAL A 91 -9.11 -4.68 -5.41
CA VAL A 91 -8.97 -6.14 -5.36
C VAL A 91 -9.90 -6.75 -6.40
N ASN A 92 -9.38 -7.69 -7.19
CA ASN A 92 -10.17 -8.50 -8.13
C ASN A 92 -9.66 -9.95 -8.08
N GLY A 93 -10.37 -10.82 -7.37
CA GLY A 93 -9.92 -12.17 -7.04
C GLY A 93 -8.59 -12.13 -6.29
N ASP A 94 -7.61 -12.92 -6.74
CA ASP A 94 -6.26 -12.97 -6.16
C ASP A 94 -5.35 -11.84 -6.63
N LYS A 95 -5.87 -10.85 -7.35
CA LYS A 95 -5.08 -9.74 -7.89
C LYS A 95 -5.42 -8.43 -7.18
N VAL A 96 -4.37 -7.72 -6.78
CA VAL A 96 -4.47 -6.34 -6.30
C VAL A 96 -3.85 -5.43 -7.34
N THR A 97 -4.50 -4.33 -7.68
CA THR A 97 -3.93 -3.23 -8.47
C THR A 97 -3.90 -1.97 -7.65
N PHE A 98 -2.85 -1.17 -7.77
CA PHE A 98 -2.67 0.03 -6.96
C PHE A 98 -2.00 1.16 -7.73
N SER A 99 -2.26 2.37 -7.27
CA SER A 99 -1.58 3.58 -7.71
C SER A 99 -1.35 4.51 -6.52
N ALA A 100 -0.23 5.21 -6.52
CA ALA A 100 0.07 6.28 -5.58
C ALA A 100 0.94 7.34 -6.24
N ASN A 101 0.79 8.57 -5.79
CA ASN A 101 1.66 9.65 -6.20
C ASN A 101 1.82 10.65 -5.07
N ASN A 102 2.85 11.47 -5.17
CA ASN A 102 2.98 12.69 -4.39
C ASN A 102 3.75 13.71 -5.22
N TRP A 103 3.52 14.99 -4.94
CA TRP A 103 4.23 16.08 -5.56
C TRP A 103 4.42 17.21 -4.56
N VAL A 104 5.51 17.95 -4.72
CA VAL A 104 5.83 19.12 -3.90
C VAL A 104 6.24 20.26 -4.81
N ARG A 105 5.92 21.48 -4.38
CA ARG A 105 6.38 22.72 -5.01
C ARG A 105 7.28 23.46 -4.04
N ILE A 106 8.45 23.84 -4.52
CA ILE A 106 9.45 24.60 -3.77
C ILE A 106 9.77 25.85 -4.60
N GLY A 107 9.14 26.97 -4.24
CA GLY A 107 9.21 28.20 -5.03
C GLY A 107 8.75 28.00 -6.47
N GLY A 108 9.64 28.30 -7.42
CA GLY A 108 9.44 28.11 -8.86
C GLY A 108 9.72 26.70 -9.39
N SER A 109 10.10 25.75 -8.52
CA SER A 109 10.42 24.36 -8.90
C SER A 109 9.39 23.39 -8.36
N SER A 110 9.31 22.20 -8.96
CA SER A 110 8.46 21.10 -8.52
C SER A 110 9.24 19.79 -8.51
N ALA A 111 8.81 18.86 -7.66
CA ALA A 111 9.26 17.48 -7.70
C ALA A 111 8.06 16.55 -7.53
N PHE A 112 8.13 15.37 -8.14
CA PHE A 112 7.05 14.39 -8.08
C PHE A 112 7.61 12.98 -7.96
N THR A 113 6.75 12.09 -7.49
CA THR A 113 6.92 10.66 -7.59
C THR A 113 5.55 10.04 -7.84
N GLU A 114 5.51 9.04 -8.69
CA GLU A 114 4.33 8.24 -8.96
C GLU A 114 4.69 6.76 -9.04
N MET A 115 3.71 5.94 -8.74
CA MET A 115 3.84 4.50 -8.66
C MET A 115 2.53 3.86 -9.08
N ILE A 116 2.61 2.87 -9.97
CA ILE A 116 1.50 2.00 -10.32
C ILE A 116 1.97 0.55 -10.28
N GLY A 117 1.13 -0.36 -9.82
CA GLY A 117 1.53 -1.75 -9.75
C GLY A 117 0.37 -2.72 -9.59
N SER A 118 0.73 -3.99 -9.64
CA SER A 118 -0.18 -5.11 -9.41
C SER A 118 0.51 -6.20 -8.62
N ILE A 119 -0.22 -6.86 -7.73
CA ILE A 119 0.22 -8.04 -6.97
C ILE A 119 -0.66 -9.21 -7.35
N ASP A 120 -0.03 -10.36 -7.61
CA ASP A 120 -0.69 -11.65 -7.81
C ASP A 120 -0.46 -12.52 -6.57
N PHE A 121 -1.52 -12.71 -5.79
CA PHE A 121 -1.53 -13.57 -4.59
C PHE A 121 -1.83 -15.04 -4.91
N GLY A 122 -2.17 -15.38 -6.16
CA GLY A 122 -2.32 -16.77 -6.62
C GLY A 122 -0.97 -17.48 -6.76
N SER A 123 0.12 -16.72 -6.84
CA SER A 123 1.50 -17.22 -6.84
C SER A 123 2.05 -17.41 -5.42
N ARG A 124 2.94 -18.38 -5.23
CA ARG A 124 3.65 -18.62 -3.95
C ARG A 124 5.17 -18.63 -4.20
N PRO A 125 5.92 -17.58 -3.77
CA PRO A 125 5.47 -16.35 -3.10
C PRO A 125 4.65 -15.42 -4.02
N PRO A 126 3.85 -14.49 -3.46
CA PRO A 126 3.12 -13.50 -4.26
C PRO A 126 4.08 -12.65 -5.11
N VAL A 127 3.68 -12.38 -6.35
CA VAL A 127 4.50 -11.65 -7.33
C VAL A 127 3.92 -10.26 -7.55
N MET A 128 4.75 -9.23 -7.37
CA MET A 128 4.43 -7.84 -7.65
C MET A 128 5.12 -7.37 -8.94
N ARG A 129 4.37 -6.69 -9.80
CA ARG A 129 4.87 -5.90 -10.93
C ARG A 129 4.63 -4.43 -10.66
N LEU A 130 5.66 -3.62 -10.86
CA LEU A 130 5.70 -2.22 -10.44
C LEU A 130 6.27 -1.34 -11.54
N ASN A 131 5.64 -0.21 -11.82
CA ASN A 131 6.27 0.94 -12.48
C ASN A 131 6.41 2.05 -11.45
N TRP A 132 7.60 2.64 -11.35
CA TRP A 132 7.87 3.74 -10.44
C TRP A 132 8.67 4.80 -11.18
N ALA A 133 8.10 6.00 -11.24
CA ALA A 133 8.71 7.17 -11.82
C ALA A 133 8.86 8.28 -10.78
N SER A 134 9.93 9.06 -10.92
CA SER A 134 10.18 10.25 -10.11
C SER A 134 10.85 11.30 -10.97
N GLY A 135 10.61 12.56 -10.68
CA GLY A 135 11.24 13.65 -11.42
C GLY A 135 11.17 14.98 -10.70
N ALA A 136 11.91 15.94 -11.25
CA ALA A 136 11.85 17.33 -10.83
C ALA A 136 11.86 18.26 -12.04
N GLY A 137 11.00 19.28 -11.99
CA GLY A 137 11.03 20.41 -12.90
C GLY A 137 11.61 21.61 -12.17
N TYR A 138 12.74 22.14 -12.64
CA TYR A 138 13.36 23.32 -12.04
C TYR A 138 13.00 24.58 -12.83
N GLY A 139 12.72 25.67 -12.11
CA GLY A 139 12.43 26.98 -12.72
C GLY A 139 13.67 27.73 -13.23
N ALA A 140 14.87 27.16 -13.13
CA ALA A 140 16.12 27.78 -13.55
C ALA A 140 16.53 27.33 -14.96
N VAL A 141 17.08 28.27 -15.74
CA VAL A 141 17.69 28.02 -17.06
C VAL A 141 19.18 28.37 -16.93
N VAL A 142 20.08 27.49 -17.37
CA VAL A 142 21.53 27.75 -17.39
C VAL A 142 22.01 27.53 -18.82
N ASN A 143 22.61 28.56 -19.43
CA ASN A 143 23.15 28.51 -20.80
C ASN A 143 22.12 27.99 -21.84
N ASP A 144 20.94 28.61 -21.92
CA ASP A 144 19.84 28.25 -22.85
C ASP A 144 19.35 26.80 -22.77
N ARG A 145 19.75 26.04 -21.74
CA ARG A 145 19.22 24.72 -21.42
C ARG A 145 18.43 24.79 -20.12
N ARG A 146 17.20 24.27 -20.12
CA ARG A 146 16.44 24.08 -18.88
C ARG A 146 17.28 23.25 -17.91
N PHE A 147 17.55 23.80 -16.73
CA PHE A 147 18.22 23.05 -15.68
C PHE A 147 17.32 21.87 -15.29
N GLY A 148 17.81 20.63 -15.44
CA GLY A 148 17.08 19.43 -15.02
C GLY A 148 16.35 18.60 -16.08
N SER A 149 16.65 18.73 -17.37
CA SER A 149 16.13 17.80 -18.41
C SER A 149 16.52 16.32 -18.21
N THR A 150 17.41 16.04 -17.26
CA THR A 150 17.85 14.70 -16.84
C THR A 150 17.48 14.36 -15.40
N ALA A 151 16.65 15.17 -14.74
CA ALA A 151 16.29 15.02 -13.32
C ALA A 151 15.11 14.07 -13.09
N SER A 152 14.91 13.09 -13.97
CA SER A 152 13.87 12.07 -13.86
C SER A 152 14.46 10.67 -13.85
N SER A 153 13.81 9.75 -13.17
CA SER A 153 14.12 8.32 -13.18
C SER A 153 12.82 7.53 -13.31
N HIS A 154 12.83 6.50 -14.15
CA HIS A 154 11.72 5.58 -14.33
C HIS A 154 12.24 4.15 -14.40
N TYR A 155 11.61 3.26 -13.66
CA TYR A 155 11.97 1.85 -13.65
C TYR A 155 10.75 0.94 -13.53
N GLN A 156 10.90 -0.22 -14.16
CA GLN A 156 10.00 -1.36 -14.09
C GLN A 156 10.62 -2.45 -13.22
N VAL A 157 9.83 -3.01 -12.31
CA VAL A 157 10.31 -4.01 -11.36
C VAL A 157 9.34 -5.19 -11.31
N ILE A 158 9.91 -6.38 -11.29
CA ILE A 158 9.23 -7.61 -10.88
C ILE A 158 9.90 -8.07 -9.60
N LEU A 159 9.12 -8.29 -8.55
CA LEU A 159 9.63 -8.69 -7.25
C LEU A 159 8.64 -9.64 -6.56
N THR A 160 9.13 -10.44 -5.63
CA THR A 160 8.28 -11.21 -4.72
C THR A 160 8.12 -10.45 -3.41
N VAL A 161 6.96 -10.58 -2.78
CA VAL A 161 6.64 -9.90 -1.52
C VAL A 161 6.29 -10.89 -0.42
N ALA A 162 6.55 -10.48 0.82
CA ALA A 162 6.15 -11.19 2.02
C ALA A 162 5.45 -10.24 2.99
N GLN A 163 4.49 -10.77 3.75
CA GLN A 163 3.86 -10.04 4.85
C GLN A 163 4.81 -9.92 6.04
N PHE A 164 4.68 -8.84 6.83
CA PHE A 164 5.49 -8.57 8.03
C PHE A 164 4.74 -7.76 9.09
#